data_AF-A0A935KRP8-F1
#
_entry.id   AF-A0A935KRP8-F1
#
_cell.length_a   1.000
_cell.length_b   1.000
_cell.length_c   1.000
_cell.angle_alpha   90.00
_cell.angle_beta   90.00
_cell.angle_gamma   90.00
#
_symmetry.space_group_name_H-M   'P 1'
#
loop_
_entity.id
_entity.type
_entity.pdbx_description
1 polymer ?
#
loop_
_entity_poly.entity_id
_entity_poly.type
_entity_poly.pdbx_seq_one_letter_code
_entity_poly.pdbx_strand_id
1 'polypeptide(L)'
;MKISQILISILFLVFFHGNDGIGQEVYFSFDYALFRDPGGESILEVYYSVPQKLLKYEKTSSGFEAAIKVDVKITSKLDGAEIASNVYRSPSIVRDTADKNSMQNLVGQVNYFLKPGTYSLTIKGSDFANEEKFDLFETDFIAAGNSGGLLEISDIELSSSITKSDNTTSTFYKNTLEVIPIPSGLFGKNMADMQFYLEFYELTAANVGDKYSIRYSVLNLNRDTLNSVVKNFTTKATSKADYGKFKVDTLPSGSFVLSAAVIGSDGAVKAEQEKKFYVFTKSSTAVEQNKSDGFLTSEYAAMPIEQVDDEFEKMEYVLSDKQSDYYEELKTPEDKRKFIYNFWKARDDKPGTPALESKIAYFKRVNEANQRFEESFKEGWKSDRGRIFVLYGKPDDIERYPFETSTKSYEIWKYDAVEGGGECDFVELQPMTGVYWLVNSTFRGELQNQNWREQLNPK
;
A
#
# COMPACT_ATOMS: atom_id res chain seq x y z
N MET A 1 25.54 33.59 0.92
CA MET A 1 25.92 32.16 0.89
C MET A 1 24.61 31.38 0.93
N LYS A 2 24.15 30.85 -0.22
CA LYS A 2 22.83 30.20 -0.35
C LYS A 2 22.93 28.80 0.25
N ILE A 3 22.19 28.53 1.31
CA ILE A 3 22.08 27.20 1.92
C ILE A 3 21.03 26.43 1.12
N SER A 4 21.47 25.35 0.48
CA SER A 4 20.62 24.41 -0.25
C SER A 4 19.79 23.60 0.75
N GLN A 5 18.47 23.77 0.74
CA GLN A 5 17.54 22.87 1.43
C GLN A 5 17.43 21.58 0.61
N ILE A 6 17.99 20.49 1.13
CA ILE A 6 17.76 19.15 0.59
C ILE A 6 16.46 18.65 1.22
N LEU A 7 15.36 18.72 0.46
CA LEU A 7 14.16 17.93 0.75
C LEU A 7 14.48 16.48 0.38
N ILE A 8 14.64 15.61 1.37
CA ILE A 8 14.67 14.16 1.16
C ILE A 8 13.22 13.68 1.14
N SER A 9 12.63 13.62 -0.06
CA SER A 9 11.37 12.90 -0.26
C SER A 9 11.67 11.40 -0.25
N ILE A 10 11.38 10.73 0.87
CA ILE A 10 11.47 9.27 0.97
C ILE A 10 10.21 8.69 0.32
N LEU A 11 10.37 8.14 -0.88
CA LEU A 11 9.35 7.38 -1.58
C LEU A 11 9.33 5.95 -1.00
N PHE A 12 8.34 5.63 -0.18
CA PHE A 12 8.12 4.25 0.27
C PHE A 12 7.58 3.42 -0.91
N LEU A 13 8.44 2.59 -1.50
CA LEU A 13 8.06 1.58 -2.48
C LEU A 13 7.74 0.29 -1.73
N VAL A 14 6.44 0.01 -1.55
CA VAL A 14 5.98 -1.28 -1.02
C VAL A 14 6.06 -2.30 -2.15
N PHE A 15 6.99 -3.25 -2.06
CA PHE A 15 7.05 -4.40 -2.96
C PHE A 15 6.19 -5.53 -2.38
N PHE A 16 5.05 -5.83 -3.00
CA PHE A 16 4.34 -7.08 -2.74
C PHE A 16 5.00 -8.21 -3.55
N HIS A 17 5.69 -9.13 -2.88
CA HIS A 17 6.04 -10.42 -3.47
C HIS A 17 4.94 -11.42 -3.14
N GLY A 18 4.16 -11.80 -4.15
CA GLY A 18 3.19 -12.89 -4.04
C GLY A 18 3.90 -14.25 -4.00
N ASN A 19 3.52 -15.10 -3.04
CA ASN A 19 3.72 -16.53 -3.16
C ASN A 19 2.38 -17.23 -2.87
N ASP A 20 2.09 -18.22 -3.71
CA ASP A 20 0.82 -18.95 -3.81
C ASP A 20 0.44 -19.66 -2.50
N GLY A 21 -0.77 -19.41 -2.03
CA GLY A 21 -1.37 -20.08 -0.88
C GLY A 21 -2.78 -19.55 -0.60
N ILE A 22 -3.78 -20.09 -1.30
CA ILE A 22 -5.19 -19.75 -1.06
C ILE A 22 -5.67 -20.39 0.25
N GLY A 23 -6.01 -19.52 1.21
CA GLY A 23 -6.71 -19.83 2.45
C GLY A 23 -7.30 -18.58 3.10
N GLN A 24 -8.17 -17.84 2.40
CA GLN A 24 -8.86 -16.64 2.97
C GLN A 24 -9.71 -17.02 4.20
N GLU A 25 -9.24 -16.70 5.41
CA GLU A 25 -9.68 -15.54 6.20
C GLU A 25 -9.00 -15.62 7.58
N VAL A 26 -7.86 -14.95 7.72
CA VAL A 26 -7.40 -14.36 8.98
C VAL A 26 -7.07 -12.90 8.65
N TYR A 27 -7.30 -11.99 9.59
CA TYR A 27 -7.15 -10.55 9.40
C TYR A 27 -6.23 -10.01 10.50
N PHE A 28 -4.96 -10.39 10.45
CA PHE A 28 -3.95 -9.68 11.22
C PHE A 28 -3.78 -8.28 10.67
N SER A 29 -3.70 -7.30 11.57
CA SER A 29 -3.23 -5.97 11.24
C SER A 29 -1.84 -5.80 11.83
N PHE A 30 -0.93 -5.28 11.03
CA PHE A 30 0.44 -4.98 11.44
C PHE A 30 0.73 -3.50 11.23
N ASP A 31 1.55 -2.96 12.11
CA ASP A 31 2.12 -1.63 11.96
C ASP A 31 3.46 -1.59 12.71
N TYR A 32 4.23 -0.54 12.49
CA TYR A 32 5.47 -0.32 13.24
C TYR A 32 5.69 1.18 13.50
N ALA A 33 6.56 1.46 14.46
CA ALA A 33 7.07 2.80 14.72
C ALA A 33 8.53 2.73 15.19
N LEU A 34 9.33 3.69 14.75
CA LEU A 34 10.69 3.91 15.21
C LEU A 34 10.75 5.01 16.26
N PHE A 35 11.31 4.66 17.42
CA PHE A 35 11.68 5.58 18.49
C PHE A 35 13.20 5.56 18.71
N ARG A 36 13.67 6.36 19.66
CA ARG A 36 15.08 6.40 20.05
C ARG A 36 15.21 6.04 21.52
N ASP A 37 16.19 5.20 21.82
CA ASP A 37 16.54 4.88 23.20
C ASP A 37 17.38 6.01 23.84
N PRO A 38 17.55 6.03 25.18
CA PRO A 38 18.43 7.02 25.82
C PRO A 38 19.90 6.97 25.37
N GLY A 39 20.36 5.85 24.80
CA GLY A 39 21.70 5.68 24.23
C GLY A 39 21.88 6.26 22.82
N GLY A 40 20.78 6.65 22.15
CA GLY A 40 20.77 7.18 20.78
C GLY A 40 20.60 6.13 19.69
N GLU A 41 20.37 4.86 20.03
CA GLU A 41 20.02 3.78 19.09
C GLU A 41 18.52 3.81 18.76
N SER A 42 18.15 3.26 17.59
CA SER A 42 16.74 3.18 17.21
C SER A 42 16.06 2.01 17.92
N ILE A 43 14.86 2.23 18.43
CA ILE A 43 13.95 1.20 18.89
C ILE A 43 12.89 1.02 17.81
N LEU A 44 12.90 -0.12 17.13
CA LEU A 44 11.79 -0.53 16.28
C LEU A 44 10.75 -1.21 17.16
N GLU A 45 9.56 -0.65 17.22
CA GLU A 45 8.39 -1.29 17.78
C GLU A 45 7.54 -1.88 16.67
N VAL A 46 7.24 -3.17 16.75
CA VAL A 46 6.36 -3.90 15.84
C VAL A 46 5.07 -4.21 16.56
N TYR A 47 3.95 -3.78 15.97
CA TYR A 47 2.62 -3.96 16.52
C TYR A 47 1.83 -4.95 15.68
N TYR A 48 1.01 -5.75 16.36
CA TYR A 48 0.10 -6.68 15.70
C TYR A 48 -1.24 -6.74 16.43
N SER A 49 -2.30 -6.98 15.67
CA SER A 49 -3.62 -7.24 16.24
C SER A 49 -4.42 -8.23 15.42
N VAL A 50 -5.25 -9.03 16.08
CA VAL A 50 -6.20 -9.93 15.41
C VAL A 50 -7.51 -10.00 16.20
N PRO A 51 -8.67 -10.08 15.55
CA PRO A 51 -9.92 -10.40 16.22
C PRO A 51 -9.86 -11.81 16.83
N GLN A 52 -9.97 -11.93 18.15
CA GLN A 52 -9.79 -13.21 18.85
C GLN A 52 -10.76 -14.30 18.38
N LYS A 53 -11.97 -13.91 17.95
CA LYS A 53 -12.98 -14.81 17.38
C LYS A 53 -12.53 -15.58 16.13
N LEU A 54 -11.48 -15.10 15.45
CA LEU A 54 -10.93 -15.75 14.26
C LEU A 54 -9.89 -16.82 14.61
N LEU A 55 -9.43 -16.86 15.86
CA LEU A 55 -8.48 -17.84 16.33
C LEU A 55 -9.18 -19.14 16.72
N LYS A 56 -8.50 -20.26 16.48
CA LYS A 56 -8.92 -21.59 16.84
C LYS A 56 -8.60 -21.83 18.32
N TYR A 57 -9.66 -21.94 19.11
CA TYR A 57 -9.55 -22.28 20.52
C TYR A 57 -9.46 -23.80 20.73
N GLU A 58 -8.49 -24.21 21.52
CA GLU A 58 -8.32 -25.58 21.98
C GLU A 58 -8.68 -25.69 23.47
N LYS A 59 -9.25 -26.83 23.86
CA LYS A 59 -9.70 -27.05 25.24
C LYS A 59 -8.51 -27.31 26.16
N THR A 60 -8.42 -26.58 27.26
CA THR A 60 -7.40 -26.74 28.30
C THR A 60 -8.03 -27.18 29.64
N SER A 61 -7.21 -27.45 30.66
CA SER A 61 -7.66 -27.84 31.99
C SER A 61 -8.41 -26.72 32.73
N SER A 62 -8.24 -25.46 32.31
CA SER A 62 -8.82 -24.26 32.93
C SER A 62 -9.79 -23.48 32.02
N GLY A 63 -10.16 -24.02 30.86
CA GLY A 63 -11.05 -23.37 29.90
C GLY A 63 -10.66 -23.67 28.45
N PHE A 64 -10.49 -22.62 27.66
CA PHE A 64 -10.04 -22.70 26.28
C PHE A 64 -8.89 -21.72 26.04
N GLU A 65 -7.94 -22.12 25.22
CA GLU A 65 -6.80 -21.29 24.83
C GLU A 65 -6.69 -21.25 23.31
N ALA A 66 -6.49 -20.06 22.77
CA ALA A 66 -5.97 -19.85 21.43
C ALA A 66 -4.66 -19.09 21.54
N ALA A 67 -3.81 -19.13 20.53
CA ALA A 67 -2.62 -18.29 20.52
C ALA A 67 -2.30 -17.81 19.11
N ILE A 68 -1.73 -16.61 19.05
CA ILE A 68 -1.13 -16.08 17.83
C ILE A 68 0.32 -16.54 17.80
N LYS A 69 0.78 -16.92 16.60
CA LYS A 69 2.19 -17.02 16.26
C LYS A 69 2.57 -15.80 15.41
N VAL A 70 3.54 -15.01 15.86
CA VAL A 70 4.09 -13.87 15.10
C VAL A 70 5.55 -14.13 14.81
N ASP A 71 5.88 -14.36 13.54
CA ASP A 71 7.26 -14.47 13.06
C ASP A 71 7.71 -13.08 12.57
N VAL A 72 8.79 -12.57 13.12
CA VAL A 72 9.38 -11.27 12.72
C VAL A 72 10.80 -11.52 12.24
N LYS A 73 11.10 -11.03 11.04
CA LYS A 73 12.43 -11.07 10.44
C LYS A 73 12.88 -9.67 10.06
N ILE A 74 14.11 -9.32 10.44
CA ILE A 74 14.77 -8.05 10.10
C ILE A 74 16.08 -8.37 9.39
N THR A 75 16.25 -7.83 8.19
CA THR A 75 17.44 -8.06 7.36
C THR A 75 18.08 -6.73 6.97
N SER A 76 19.40 -6.62 7.10
CA SER A 76 20.18 -5.46 6.63
C SER A 76 20.16 -5.39 5.11
N LYS A 77 19.83 -4.21 4.57
CA LYS A 77 19.88 -3.96 3.11
C LYS A 77 21.30 -3.74 2.59
N LEU A 78 22.27 -3.50 3.48
CA LEU A 78 23.66 -3.24 3.08
C LEU A 78 24.36 -4.50 2.57
N ASP A 79 24.19 -5.60 3.29
CA ASP A 79 24.94 -6.86 3.12
C ASP A 79 24.04 -8.11 3.16
N GLY A 80 22.72 -7.94 3.34
CA GLY A 80 21.79 -9.06 3.46
C GLY A 80 21.87 -9.79 4.80
N ALA A 81 22.60 -9.26 5.79
CA ALA A 81 22.74 -9.90 7.09
C ALA A 81 21.41 -9.98 7.83
N GLU A 82 21.09 -11.15 8.37
CA GLU A 82 19.93 -11.33 9.26
C GLU A 82 20.24 -10.70 10.61
N ILE A 83 19.49 -9.66 10.97
CA ILE A 83 19.65 -8.90 12.22
C ILE A 83 18.79 -9.53 13.32
N ALA A 84 17.59 -9.96 12.96
CA ALA A 84 16.67 -10.64 13.87
C ALA A 84 15.79 -11.63 13.10
N SER A 85 15.48 -12.74 13.75
CA SER A 85 14.55 -13.76 13.26
C SER A 85 13.95 -14.46 14.48
N ASN A 86 12.80 -13.97 14.91
CA ASN A 86 12.19 -14.36 16.18
C ASN A 86 10.73 -14.76 15.97
N VAL A 87 10.29 -15.73 16.79
CA VAL A 87 8.92 -16.24 16.79
C VAL A 87 8.30 -15.98 18.16
N TYR A 88 7.18 -15.26 18.17
CA TYR A 88 6.46 -14.92 19.40
C TYR A 88 5.14 -15.68 19.47
N ARG A 89 4.80 -16.12 20.68
CA ARG A 89 3.51 -16.72 20.99
C ARG A 89 2.74 -15.81 21.93
N SER A 90 1.60 -15.30 21.49
CA SER A 90 0.71 -14.48 22.31
C SER A 90 -0.59 -15.24 22.61
N PRO A 91 -0.78 -15.77 23.83
CA PRO A 91 -1.96 -16.54 24.17
C PRO A 91 -3.17 -15.65 24.46
N SER A 92 -4.36 -16.12 24.06
CA SER A 92 -5.65 -15.69 24.60
C SER A 92 -6.31 -16.84 25.36
N ILE A 93 -6.66 -16.59 26.62
CA ILE A 93 -7.28 -17.57 27.50
C ILE A 93 -8.69 -17.10 27.84
N VAL A 94 -9.69 -17.92 27.51
CA VAL A 94 -11.11 -17.66 27.82
C VAL A 94 -11.70 -18.81 28.62
N ARG A 95 -12.66 -18.50 29.51
CA ARG A 95 -13.34 -19.54 30.32
C ARG A 95 -14.38 -20.31 29.50
N ASP A 96 -15.01 -19.65 28.53
CA ASP A 96 -15.97 -20.20 27.57
C ASP A 96 -15.81 -19.45 26.23
N THR A 97 -16.04 -20.09 25.10
CA THR A 97 -15.92 -19.45 23.76
C THR A 97 -17.04 -18.45 23.49
N ALA A 98 -18.15 -18.52 24.25
CA ALA A 98 -19.21 -17.52 24.29
C ALA A 98 -18.87 -16.25 25.13
N ASP A 99 -17.70 -16.21 25.78
CA ASP A 99 -17.25 -15.08 26.60
C ASP A 99 -17.08 -13.81 25.74
N LYS A 100 -17.50 -12.64 26.24
CA LYS A 100 -17.38 -11.36 25.53
C LYS A 100 -15.93 -10.97 25.24
N ASN A 101 -14.97 -11.53 25.98
CA ASN A 101 -13.54 -11.34 25.72
C ASN A 101 -13.11 -11.91 24.36
N SER A 102 -13.77 -12.96 23.84
CA SER A 102 -13.50 -13.51 22.50
C SER A 102 -13.93 -12.57 21.37
N MET A 103 -14.70 -11.52 21.67
CA MET A 103 -15.10 -10.47 20.72
C MET A 103 -14.13 -9.29 20.64
N GLN A 104 -13.10 -9.24 21.48
CA GLN A 104 -12.08 -8.19 21.44
C GLN A 104 -10.90 -8.59 20.52
N ASN A 105 -10.14 -7.60 20.08
CA ASN A 105 -8.87 -7.86 19.40
C ASN A 105 -7.82 -8.25 20.43
N LEU A 106 -7.02 -9.27 20.13
CA LEU A 106 -5.76 -9.51 20.84
C LEU A 106 -4.72 -8.61 20.18
N VAL A 107 -4.12 -7.72 20.96
CA VAL A 107 -3.13 -6.74 20.52
C VAL A 107 -1.80 -7.08 21.19
N GLY A 108 -0.70 -6.96 20.46
CA GLY A 108 0.62 -7.16 21.01
C GLY A 108 1.67 -6.27 20.36
N GLN A 109 2.82 -6.23 21.02
CA GLN A 109 3.96 -5.40 20.65
C GLN A 109 5.24 -6.20 20.91
N VAL A 110 6.24 -6.04 20.04
CA VAL A 110 7.61 -6.53 20.24
C VAL A 110 8.61 -5.46 19.80
N ASN A 111 9.74 -5.36 20.52
CA ASN A 111 10.70 -4.28 20.34
C ASN A 111 12.08 -4.82 19.93
N TYR A 112 12.76 -4.10 19.04
CA TYR A 112 14.12 -4.39 18.58
C TYR A 112 15.00 -3.15 18.68
N PHE A 113 16.22 -3.33 19.19
CA PHE A 113 17.24 -2.29 19.20
C PHE A 113 18.09 -2.43 17.93
N LEU A 114 18.13 -1.37 17.14
CA LEU A 114 18.76 -1.37 15.83
C LEU A 114 19.84 -0.30 15.77
N LYS A 115 20.98 -0.71 15.22
CA LYS A 115 22.03 0.22 14.82
C LYS A 115 21.56 1.07 13.63
N PRO A 116 22.21 2.23 13.38
CA PRO A 116 21.86 3.06 12.24
C PRO A 116 22.00 2.28 10.92
N GLY A 117 20.98 2.31 10.07
CA GLY A 117 21.01 1.56 8.81
C GLY A 117 19.67 1.48 8.10
N THR A 118 19.68 0.85 6.93
CA THR A 118 18.47 0.54 6.15
C THR A 118 18.18 -0.96 6.26
N TYR A 119 16.94 -1.29 6.59
CA TYR A 119 16.52 -2.65 6.88
C TYR A 119 15.25 -3.01 6.11
N SER A 120 15.06 -4.31 5.91
CA SER A 120 13.80 -4.90 5.49
C SER A 120 13.16 -5.62 6.67
N LEU A 121 11.87 -5.36 6.91
CA LEU A 121 11.04 -5.96 7.94
C LEU A 121 10.00 -6.87 7.28
N THR A 122 9.99 -8.13 7.69
CA THR A 122 8.93 -9.09 7.36
C THR A 122 8.24 -9.52 8.65
N ILE A 123 6.91 -9.40 8.70
CA ILE A 123 6.08 -9.88 9.80
C ILE A 123 5.08 -10.89 9.23
N LYS A 124 5.07 -12.10 9.77
CA LYS A 124 4.05 -13.11 9.47
C LYS A 124 3.24 -13.37 10.74
N GLY A 125 1.93 -13.15 10.69
CA GLY A 125 1.01 -13.54 11.76
C GLY A 125 0.22 -14.76 11.33
N SER A 126 0.11 -15.76 12.20
CA SER A 126 -0.68 -16.96 11.97
C SER A 126 -1.36 -17.43 13.25
N ASP A 127 -2.37 -18.27 13.10
CA ASP A 127 -2.91 -19.02 14.24
C ASP A 127 -1.88 -20.09 14.67
N PHE A 128 -1.53 -20.12 15.95
CA PHE A 128 -0.55 -21.08 16.49
C PHE A 128 -0.99 -22.54 16.28
N ALA A 129 -2.29 -22.82 16.26
CA ALA A 129 -2.85 -24.15 16.04
C ALA A 129 -3.17 -24.44 14.56
N ASN A 130 -2.97 -23.46 13.66
CA ASN A 130 -3.17 -23.61 12.22
C ASN A 130 -2.34 -22.59 11.41
N GLU A 131 -1.09 -22.93 11.15
CA GLU A 131 -0.15 -22.04 10.44
C GLU A 131 -0.41 -21.89 8.94
N GLU A 132 -1.32 -22.68 8.36
CA GLU A 132 -1.72 -22.57 6.94
C GLU A 132 -2.51 -21.28 6.67
N LYS A 133 -3.09 -20.68 7.71
CA LYS A 133 -3.75 -19.39 7.64
C LYS A 133 -2.87 -18.30 8.25
N PHE A 134 -2.41 -17.39 7.41
CA PHE A 134 -1.52 -16.31 7.83
C PHE A 134 -1.74 -15.04 7.02
N ASP A 135 -1.29 -13.93 7.58
CA ASP A 135 -1.07 -12.68 6.85
C ASP A 135 0.42 -12.32 6.93
N LEU A 136 0.89 -11.64 5.89
CA LEU A 136 2.27 -11.21 5.73
C LEU A 136 2.32 -9.69 5.53
N PHE A 137 3.21 -9.03 6.26
CA PHE A 137 3.54 -7.62 6.07
C PHE A 137 5.02 -7.48 5.77
N GLU A 138 5.35 -6.82 4.68
CA GLU A 138 6.73 -6.56 4.26
C GLU A 138 6.93 -5.09 3.97
N THR A 139 8.01 -4.51 4.50
CA THR A 139 8.36 -3.12 4.26
C THR A 139 9.85 -2.88 4.47
N ASP A 140 10.35 -1.81 3.87
CA ASP A 140 11.70 -1.31 4.12
C ASP A 140 11.64 -0.07 5.00
N PHE A 141 12.61 0.10 5.90
CA PHE A 141 12.67 1.25 6.79
C PHE A 141 14.11 1.67 7.07
N ILE A 142 14.28 2.92 7.53
CA ILE A 142 15.58 3.47 7.91
C ILE A 142 15.58 3.64 9.43
N ALA A 143 16.42 2.89 10.12
CA ALA A 143 16.70 3.15 11.53
C ALA A 143 17.72 4.28 11.61
N ALA A 144 17.26 5.48 11.97
CA ALA A 144 18.11 6.65 12.06
C ALA A 144 19.03 6.55 13.29
N GLY A 145 20.33 6.70 13.07
CA GLY A 145 21.29 6.90 14.17
C GLY A 145 21.19 8.28 14.78
N ASN A 146 22.06 8.59 15.74
CA ASN A 146 22.17 9.94 16.31
C ASN A 146 22.27 10.99 15.19
N SER A 147 21.33 11.94 15.17
CA SER A 147 21.20 13.03 14.19
C SER A 147 22.39 14.00 14.15
N GLY A 148 23.40 13.83 15.01
CA GLY A 148 24.45 14.81 15.19
C GLY A 148 23.92 16.12 15.79
N GLY A 149 22.86 16.03 16.60
CA GLY A 149 22.22 17.18 17.25
C GLY A 149 21.13 17.88 16.42
N LEU A 150 20.73 17.33 15.27
CA LEU A 150 19.59 17.84 14.50
C LEU A 150 18.25 17.40 15.12
N LEU A 151 17.25 18.29 15.05
CA LEU A 151 15.88 18.03 15.48
C LEU A 151 15.30 16.82 14.75
N GLU A 152 14.68 15.93 15.51
CA GLU A 152 14.01 14.75 14.99
C GLU A 152 12.67 14.52 15.68
N ILE A 153 11.79 13.81 14.97
CA ILE A 153 10.50 13.34 15.46
C ILE A 153 10.50 11.82 15.26
N SER A 154 10.10 11.05 16.27
CA SER A 154 9.83 9.63 16.11
C SER A 154 8.74 9.39 15.08
N ASP A 155 8.55 8.15 14.67
CA ASP A 155 7.29 7.79 14.02
C ASP A 155 6.10 8.09 14.94
N ILE A 156 4.93 8.30 14.31
CA ILE A 156 3.68 8.48 15.04
C ILE A 156 3.05 7.10 15.23
N GLU A 157 2.88 6.72 16.49
CA GLU A 157 2.12 5.54 16.88
C GLU A 157 0.64 5.92 17.00
N LEU A 158 -0.20 5.31 16.16
CA LEU A 158 -1.66 5.42 16.31
C LEU A 158 -2.11 4.43 17.40
N SER A 159 -2.95 4.92 18.30
CA SER A 159 -3.35 4.15 19.49
C SER A 159 -4.86 4.07 19.63
N SER A 160 -5.34 2.93 20.10
CA SER A 160 -6.74 2.76 20.52
C SER A 160 -6.98 3.34 21.91
N SER A 161 -5.94 3.36 22.76
CA SER A 161 -5.99 3.88 24.12
C SER A 161 -4.63 4.41 24.57
N ILE A 162 -4.62 5.59 25.18
CA ILE A 162 -3.46 6.16 25.88
C ILE A 162 -3.92 6.58 27.28
N THR A 163 -3.32 5.96 28.31
CA THR A 163 -3.66 6.24 29.71
C THR A 163 -2.42 6.42 30.55
N LYS A 164 -2.51 7.19 31.64
CA LYS A 164 -1.42 7.22 32.62
C LYS A 164 -1.34 5.88 33.34
N SER A 165 -0.15 5.36 33.50
CA SER A 165 0.11 4.07 34.14
C SER A 165 1.44 4.14 34.86
N ASP A 166 1.59 3.34 35.92
CA ASP A 166 2.86 3.05 36.59
C ASP A 166 3.26 1.57 36.39
N ASN A 167 2.53 0.84 35.52
CA ASN A 167 2.76 -0.57 35.28
C ASN A 167 3.95 -0.80 34.34
N THR A 168 5.16 -0.67 34.89
CA THR A 168 6.44 -0.89 34.19
C THR A 168 6.62 -2.32 33.64
N THR A 169 5.74 -3.26 33.98
CA THR A 169 5.77 -4.64 33.46
C THR A 169 4.91 -4.84 32.21
N SER A 170 4.04 -3.88 31.87
CA SER A 170 3.25 -3.94 30.64
C SER A 170 4.15 -3.73 29.43
N THR A 171 3.96 -4.52 28.38
CA THR A 171 4.68 -4.31 27.10
C THR A 171 4.32 -2.98 26.42
N PHE A 172 3.20 -2.39 26.81
CA PHE A 172 2.68 -1.11 26.29
C PHE A 172 3.10 0.08 27.15
N TYR A 173 3.86 -0.15 28.23
CA TYR A 173 4.29 0.92 29.12
C TYR A 173 5.46 1.70 28.52
N LYS A 174 5.27 3.01 28.35
CA LYS A 174 6.35 3.95 27.97
C LYS A 174 6.06 5.34 28.54
N ASN A 175 7.10 6.02 29.01
CA ASN A 175 7.02 7.41 29.50
C ASN A 175 5.84 7.71 30.46
N THR A 176 5.60 6.85 31.47
CA THR A 176 4.50 6.95 32.46
C THR A 176 3.08 6.80 31.86
N LEU A 177 3.02 6.23 30.65
CA LEU A 177 1.80 5.95 29.92
C LEU A 177 1.73 4.46 29.63
N GLU A 178 0.51 3.96 29.49
CA GLU A 178 0.21 2.73 28.78
C GLU A 178 -0.42 3.10 27.45
N VAL A 179 0.29 2.77 26.36
CA VAL A 179 -0.02 3.16 24.99
C VAL A 179 -0.38 1.89 24.21
N ILE A 180 -1.67 1.67 24.00
CA ILE A 180 -2.17 0.47 23.31
C ILE A 180 -2.34 0.80 21.83
N PRO A 181 -1.55 0.20 20.93
CA PRO A 181 -1.56 0.55 19.52
C PRO A 181 -2.88 0.15 18.83
N ILE A 182 -3.14 0.75 17.67
CA ILE A 182 -4.12 0.26 16.71
C ILE A 182 -3.46 0.01 15.36
N PRO A 183 -2.92 -1.20 15.13
CA PRO A 183 -2.14 -1.50 13.93
C PRO A 183 -2.92 -1.35 12.62
N SER A 184 -4.25 -1.48 12.66
CA SER A 184 -5.08 -1.27 11.47
C SER A 184 -5.14 0.19 11.01
N GLY A 185 -4.83 1.15 11.90
CA GLY A 185 -5.07 2.57 11.67
C GLY A 185 -6.53 2.91 11.34
N LEU A 186 -7.49 2.03 11.64
CA LEU A 186 -8.89 2.14 11.24
C LEU A 186 -9.75 2.70 12.38
N PHE A 187 -10.39 3.83 12.11
CA PHE A 187 -11.29 4.55 12.99
C PHE A 187 -12.69 4.63 12.41
N GLY A 188 -13.68 5.09 13.18
CA GLY A 188 -15.06 5.17 12.72
C GLY A 188 -16.07 5.47 13.82
N LYS A 189 -17.36 5.23 13.57
CA LYS A 189 -18.42 5.51 14.57
C LYS A 189 -18.21 4.82 15.93
N ASN A 190 -17.64 3.62 15.92
CA ASN A 190 -17.37 2.86 17.15
C ASN A 190 -15.97 3.15 17.73
N MET A 191 -15.15 3.92 17.01
CA MET A 191 -13.81 4.33 17.42
C MET A 191 -13.58 5.77 16.96
N ALA A 192 -14.29 6.69 17.61
CA ALA A 192 -14.42 8.09 17.21
C ALA A 192 -13.18 8.93 17.52
N ASP A 193 -12.43 8.55 18.54
CA ASP A 193 -11.24 9.25 18.99
C ASP A 193 -10.00 8.57 18.40
N MET A 194 -9.38 9.18 17.39
CA MET A 194 -8.05 8.80 16.94
C MET A 194 -7.02 9.32 17.93
N GLN A 195 -6.42 8.45 18.73
CA GLN A 195 -5.33 8.81 19.65
C GLN A 195 -3.98 8.54 18.98
N PHE A 196 -2.97 9.30 19.39
CA PHE A 196 -1.62 9.16 18.85
C PHE A 196 -0.57 9.48 19.91
N TYR A 197 0.58 8.83 19.78
CA TYR A 197 1.78 9.02 20.59
C TYR A 197 2.99 9.25 19.68
N LEU A 198 3.90 10.13 20.11
CA LEU A 198 5.18 10.37 19.44
C LEU A 198 6.17 11.05 20.40
N GLU A 199 7.43 11.04 20.01
CA GLU A 199 8.54 11.63 20.74
C GLU A 199 9.32 12.61 19.85
N PHE A 200 9.83 13.65 20.49
CA PHE A 200 10.65 14.69 19.87
C PHE A 200 12.04 14.64 20.48
N TYR A 201 13.08 14.71 19.66
CA TYR A 201 14.47 14.64 20.08
C TYR A 201 15.25 15.86 19.57
N GLU A 202 16.32 16.23 20.27
CA GLU A 202 17.14 17.41 19.97
C GLU A 202 16.33 18.74 19.95
N LEU A 203 15.38 18.90 20.88
CA LEU A 203 14.68 20.15 21.16
C LEU A 203 15.60 21.15 21.88
N THR A 204 16.61 21.65 21.18
CA THR A 204 17.59 22.61 21.68
C THR A 204 17.24 24.05 21.27
N ALA A 205 17.75 25.04 22.00
CA ALA A 205 17.58 26.45 21.61
C ALA A 205 18.17 26.74 20.22
N ALA A 206 19.20 26.00 19.79
CA ALA A 206 19.76 26.10 18.45
C ALA A 206 18.78 25.61 17.37
N ASN A 207 18.01 24.57 17.66
CA ASN A 207 17.08 23.97 16.68
C ASN A 207 15.72 24.68 16.65
N VAL A 208 15.18 25.08 17.80
CA VAL A 208 13.80 25.58 17.90
C VAL A 208 13.66 26.95 18.57
N GLY A 209 14.74 27.53 19.12
CA GLY A 209 14.71 28.77 19.90
C GLY A 209 14.27 28.57 21.35
N ASP A 210 14.04 29.65 22.09
CA ASP A 210 13.65 29.59 23.53
C ASP A 210 12.20 29.11 23.74
N LYS A 211 11.38 29.23 22.69
CA LYS A 211 9.99 28.79 22.64
C LYS A 211 9.73 28.14 21.30
N TYR A 212 8.86 27.16 21.30
CA TYR A 212 8.43 26.47 20.09
C TYR A 212 6.98 26.04 20.23
N SER A 213 6.38 25.69 19.10
CA SER A 213 5.04 25.13 19.05
C SER A 213 5.05 23.79 18.34
N ILE A 214 4.16 22.90 18.72
CA ILE A 214 3.88 21.68 17.96
C ILE A 214 2.47 21.82 17.41
N ARG A 215 2.34 21.71 16.08
CA ARG A 215 1.06 21.70 15.38
C ARG A 215 0.74 20.27 14.96
N TYR A 216 -0.38 19.77 15.42
CA TYR A 216 -0.97 18.53 14.94
C TYR A 216 -2.11 18.87 13.98
N SER A 217 -2.15 18.22 12.82
CA SER A 217 -3.16 18.45 11.79
C SER A 217 -3.72 17.15 11.27
N VAL A 218 -5.03 17.08 11.07
CA VAL A 218 -5.69 16.06 10.25
C VAL A 218 -5.87 16.64 8.86
N LEU A 219 -5.31 15.97 7.87
CA LEU A 219 -5.32 16.36 6.46
C LEU A 219 -6.12 15.36 5.63
N ASN A 220 -6.79 15.85 4.58
CA ASN A 220 -7.24 14.96 3.49
C ASN A 220 -6.07 14.63 2.55
N LEU A 221 -6.31 13.81 1.53
CA LEU A 221 -5.28 13.41 0.56
C LEU A 221 -4.81 14.56 -0.37
N ASN A 222 -5.61 15.61 -0.52
CA ASN A 222 -5.21 16.84 -1.21
C ASN A 222 -4.32 17.75 -0.33
N ARG A 223 -4.04 17.32 0.91
CA ARG A 223 -3.32 18.05 1.96
C ARG A 223 -4.07 19.29 2.48
N ASP A 224 -5.38 19.35 2.27
CA ASP A 224 -6.21 20.35 2.93
C ASP A 224 -6.34 20.01 4.41
N THR A 225 -6.15 21.02 5.27
CA THR A 225 -6.30 20.84 6.72
C THR A 225 -7.77 20.80 7.09
N LEU A 226 -8.21 19.66 7.65
CA LEU A 226 -9.58 19.45 8.12
C LEU A 226 -9.73 19.85 9.60
N ASN A 227 -8.70 19.58 10.39
CA ASN A 227 -8.64 19.93 11.80
C ASN A 227 -7.18 20.16 12.22
N SER A 228 -6.94 21.04 13.19
CA SER A 228 -5.60 21.32 13.69
C SER A 228 -5.63 21.77 15.16
N VAL A 229 -4.61 21.35 15.91
CA VAL A 229 -4.36 21.79 17.29
C VAL A 229 -2.90 22.23 17.40
N VAL A 230 -2.67 23.41 17.99
CA VAL A 230 -1.33 23.92 18.27
C VAL A 230 -1.09 23.92 19.78
N LYS A 231 0.02 23.30 20.21
CA LYS A 231 0.50 23.33 21.59
C LYS A 231 1.77 24.17 21.67
N ASN A 232 1.86 25.06 22.66
CA ASN A 232 3.00 25.96 22.83
C ASN A 232 3.87 25.52 24.01
N PHE A 233 5.18 25.59 23.83
CA PHE A 233 6.17 25.12 24.80
C PHE A 233 7.33 26.10 24.98
N THR A 234 8.06 25.90 26.08
CA THR A 234 9.36 26.56 26.34
C THR A 234 10.43 25.48 26.30
N THR A 235 11.58 25.81 25.72
CA THR A 235 12.70 24.89 25.52
C THR A 235 13.41 24.64 26.84
N LYS A 236 13.00 23.57 27.55
CA LYS A 236 13.54 23.18 28.88
C LYS A 236 14.20 21.81 28.91
N ALA A 237 13.87 20.95 27.95
CA ALA A 237 14.38 19.60 27.82
C ALA A 237 14.71 19.35 26.35
N THR A 238 15.75 18.56 26.11
CA THR A 238 16.20 18.20 24.76
C THR A 238 15.35 17.09 24.14
N SER A 239 14.59 16.35 24.93
CA SER A 239 13.62 15.38 24.44
C SER A 239 12.26 15.56 25.11
N LYS A 240 11.20 15.12 24.42
CA LYS A 240 9.85 15.18 24.92
C LYS A 240 8.96 14.13 24.27
N ALA A 241 8.29 13.32 25.08
CA ALA A 241 7.09 12.60 24.67
C ALA A 241 5.87 13.52 24.65
N ASP A 242 5.00 13.37 23.67
CA ASP A 242 3.68 13.99 23.62
C ASP A 242 2.65 13.02 23.05
N TYR A 243 1.39 13.32 23.31
CA TYR A 243 0.28 12.53 22.81
C TYR A 243 -0.95 13.42 22.65
N GLY A 244 -1.91 12.96 21.87
CA GLY A 244 -3.12 13.72 21.60
C GLY A 244 -4.23 12.87 21.05
N LYS A 245 -5.33 13.54 20.70
CA LYS A 245 -6.44 12.89 20.02
C LYS A 245 -7.19 13.85 19.10
N PHE A 246 -7.76 13.31 18.03
CA PHE A 246 -8.73 13.97 17.19
C PHE A 246 -10.04 13.17 17.16
N LYS A 247 -11.16 13.89 17.15
CA LYS A 247 -12.44 13.31 16.78
C LYS A 247 -12.50 13.15 15.26
N VAL A 248 -12.72 11.93 14.81
CA VAL A 248 -12.74 11.56 13.39
C VAL A 248 -14.06 10.90 12.97
N ASP A 249 -15.03 10.77 13.88
CA ASP A 249 -16.35 10.18 13.65
C ASP A 249 -17.25 10.99 12.70
N THR A 250 -16.96 12.29 12.54
CA THR A 250 -17.65 13.17 11.59
C THR A 250 -16.99 13.19 10.22
N LEU A 251 -15.79 12.60 10.08
CA LEU A 251 -15.12 12.52 8.78
C LEU A 251 -15.83 11.51 7.87
N PRO A 252 -15.89 11.76 6.56
CA PRO A 252 -16.40 10.78 5.62
C PRO A 252 -15.52 9.53 5.64
N SER A 253 -16.07 8.41 5.20
CA SER A 253 -15.27 7.20 5.01
C SER A 253 -14.15 7.49 4.01
N GLY A 254 -12.91 7.13 4.34
CA GLY A 254 -11.75 7.45 3.50
C GLY A 254 -10.41 7.37 4.21
N SER A 255 -9.35 7.74 3.50
CA SER A 255 -7.99 7.85 4.02
C SER A 255 -7.65 9.29 4.37
N PHE A 256 -6.89 9.46 5.44
CA PHE A 256 -6.46 10.76 5.98
C PHE A 256 -5.01 10.68 6.45
N VAL A 257 -4.41 11.85 6.69
CA VAL A 257 -3.05 11.96 7.21
C VAL A 257 -3.08 12.74 8.52
N LEU A 258 -2.43 12.21 9.55
CA LEU A 258 -2.06 12.95 10.74
C LEU A 258 -0.65 13.52 10.52
N SER A 259 -0.53 14.84 10.50
CA SER A 259 0.76 15.56 10.46
C SER A 259 1.08 16.11 11.86
N ALA A 260 2.35 15.98 12.27
CA ALA A 260 2.93 16.59 13.45
C ALA A 260 4.12 17.46 13.05
N ALA A 261 4.00 18.78 13.17
CA ALA A 261 5.02 19.74 12.78
C ALA A 261 5.55 20.54 13.97
N VAL A 262 6.88 20.60 14.12
CA VAL A 262 7.56 21.47 15.09
C VAL A 262 7.80 22.83 14.45
N ILE A 263 7.32 23.89 15.09
CA ILE A 263 7.44 25.28 14.64
C ILE A 263 8.38 26.00 15.61
N GLY A 264 9.47 26.54 15.11
CA GLY A 264 10.47 27.26 15.91
C GLY A 264 10.00 28.66 16.34
N SER A 265 10.77 29.32 17.19
CA SER A 265 10.50 30.69 17.65
C SER A 265 10.44 31.73 16.53
N ASP A 266 11.06 31.42 15.39
CA ASP A 266 11.04 32.24 14.16
C ASP A 266 9.78 32.01 13.30
N GLY A 267 8.88 31.12 13.72
CA GLY A 267 7.66 30.76 13.01
C GLY A 267 7.86 29.78 11.85
N ALA A 268 9.08 29.32 11.59
CA ALA A 268 9.36 28.34 10.54
C ALA A 268 9.08 26.92 11.02
N VAL A 269 8.57 26.06 10.13
CA VAL A 269 8.52 24.61 10.36
C VAL A 269 9.94 24.07 10.35
N LYS A 270 10.34 23.42 11.44
CA LYS A 270 11.70 22.88 11.66
C LYS A 270 11.79 21.40 11.35
N ALA A 271 10.74 20.65 11.64
CA ALA A 271 10.59 19.25 11.32
C ALA A 271 9.10 18.92 11.21
N GLU A 272 8.76 17.90 10.43
CA GLU A 272 7.39 17.40 10.24
C GLU A 272 7.44 15.88 10.08
N GLN A 273 6.49 15.19 10.72
CA GLN A 273 6.27 13.77 10.56
C GLN A 273 4.80 13.49 10.28
N GLU A 274 4.53 12.48 9.46
CA GLU A 274 3.19 12.15 9.01
C GLU A 274 2.87 10.67 9.24
N LYS A 275 1.59 10.36 9.48
CA LYS A 275 1.07 9.01 9.56
C LYS A 275 -0.31 8.92 8.93
N LYS A 276 -0.47 7.95 8.03
CA LYS A 276 -1.75 7.67 7.38
C LYS A 276 -2.69 6.93 8.32
N PHE A 277 -3.97 7.26 8.26
CA PHE A 277 -5.04 6.54 8.96
C PHE A 277 -6.32 6.49 8.12
N TYR A 278 -7.28 5.69 8.56
CA TYR A 278 -8.50 5.39 7.83
C TYR A 278 -9.72 5.65 8.70
N VAL A 279 -10.80 6.16 8.11
CA VAL A 279 -12.10 6.35 8.78
C VAL A 279 -13.18 5.56 8.06
N PHE A 280 -14.06 4.91 8.81
CA PHE A 280 -15.23 4.20 8.31
C PHE A 280 -16.50 4.62 9.06
N THR A 281 -17.40 5.30 8.36
CA THR A 281 -18.64 5.87 8.90
C THR A 281 -19.86 5.31 8.18
N LYS A 282 -20.01 3.99 8.08
CA LYS A 282 -21.24 3.42 7.49
C LYS A 282 -22.48 3.96 8.23
N SER A 283 -23.39 4.59 7.49
CA SER A 283 -24.77 4.78 7.94
C SER A 283 -25.46 3.43 7.80
N SER A 284 -26.04 2.93 8.89
CA SER A 284 -26.84 1.72 8.90
C SER A 284 -28.13 1.96 8.12
N THR A 285 -28.07 1.83 6.79
CA THR A 285 -29.20 1.51 5.92
C THR A 285 -28.68 0.71 4.73
N ALA A 286 -29.36 -0.40 4.46
CA ALA A 286 -29.08 -1.42 3.44
C ALA A 286 -27.98 -2.43 3.80
N VAL A 287 -28.47 -3.55 4.32
CA VAL A 287 -27.91 -4.89 4.17
C VAL A 287 -27.73 -5.15 2.67
N GLU A 288 -26.49 -5.17 2.20
CA GLU A 288 -26.08 -6.21 1.28
C GLU A 288 -24.87 -6.89 1.92
N GLN A 289 -25.09 -8.16 2.28
CA GLN A 289 -24.02 -9.12 2.44
C GLN A 289 -23.34 -9.24 1.08
N ASN A 290 -22.11 -8.75 0.96
CA ASN A 290 -21.05 -9.42 0.22
C ASN A 290 -19.69 -8.86 0.64
N LYS A 291 -18.84 -9.77 1.13
CA LYS A 291 -17.41 -9.67 1.45
C LYS A 291 -16.71 -8.41 0.94
N SER A 292 -16.50 -7.39 1.78
CA SER A 292 -15.66 -6.24 1.43
C SER A 292 -14.89 -5.65 2.62
N ASP A 293 -14.22 -6.49 3.41
CA ASP A 293 -13.11 -6.01 4.25
C ASP A 293 -11.88 -5.67 3.38
N GLY A 294 -11.65 -6.41 2.30
CA GLY A 294 -10.49 -6.18 1.41
C GLY A 294 -10.57 -4.95 0.50
N PHE A 295 -11.78 -4.41 0.20
CA PHE A 295 -11.88 -3.19 -0.61
C PHE A 295 -11.32 -2.00 0.16
N LEU A 296 -11.68 -1.89 1.44
CA LEU A 296 -11.34 -0.76 2.30
C LEU A 296 -9.84 -0.70 2.62
N THR A 297 -9.15 -1.85 2.61
CA THR A 297 -7.69 -1.93 2.76
C THR A 297 -6.94 -1.90 1.43
N SER A 298 -7.64 -1.86 0.29
CA SER A 298 -7.01 -1.82 -1.03
C SER A 298 -6.62 -0.40 -1.46
N GLU A 299 -5.75 -0.31 -2.46
CA GLU A 299 -5.38 0.94 -3.13
C GLU A 299 -6.60 1.69 -3.72
N TYR A 300 -7.65 0.97 -4.10
CA TYR A 300 -8.85 1.54 -4.71
C TYR A 300 -9.74 2.31 -3.75
N ALA A 301 -9.68 2.05 -2.44
CA ALA A 301 -10.52 2.74 -1.45
C ALA A 301 -10.33 4.26 -1.48
N ALA A 302 -9.14 4.71 -1.87
CA ALA A 302 -8.71 6.09 -1.83
C ALA A 302 -8.21 6.63 -3.18
N MET A 303 -8.27 5.84 -4.24
CA MET A 303 -7.77 6.23 -5.57
C MET A 303 -8.58 7.44 -6.09
N PRO A 304 -7.93 8.56 -6.48
CA PRO A 304 -8.59 9.69 -7.13
C PRO A 304 -9.46 9.23 -8.29
N ILE A 305 -10.63 9.85 -8.48
CA ILE A 305 -11.57 9.38 -9.51
C ILE A 305 -10.96 9.46 -10.90
N GLU A 306 -10.09 10.44 -11.14
CA GLU A 306 -9.35 10.57 -12.39
C GLU A 306 -8.42 9.37 -12.64
N GLN A 307 -7.80 8.83 -11.58
CA GLN A 307 -6.96 7.63 -11.68
C GLN A 307 -7.80 6.37 -11.86
N VAL A 308 -8.98 6.31 -11.25
CA VAL A 308 -9.91 5.18 -11.43
C VAL A 308 -10.46 5.16 -12.85
N ASP A 309 -10.84 6.32 -13.38
CA ASP A 309 -11.32 6.47 -14.76
C ASP A 309 -10.19 6.22 -15.78
N ASP A 310 -8.95 6.64 -15.49
CA ASP A 310 -7.77 6.30 -16.30
C ASP A 310 -7.44 4.79 -16.30
N GLU A 311 -7.52 4.13 -15.14
CA GLU A 311 -7.41 2.67 -15.07
C GLU A 311 -8.53 1.97 -15.84
N PHE A 312 -9.77 2.46 -15.70
CA PHE A 312 -10.92 1.95 -16.43
C PHE A 312 -10.74 2.08 -17.96
N GLU A 313 -10.26 3.23 -18.43
CA GLU A 313 -9.96 3.44 -19.85
C GLU A 313 -8.95 2.41 -20.35
N LYS A 314 -7.87 2.20 -19.60
CA LYS A 314 -6.84 1.21 -19.94
C LYS A 314 -7.33 -0.23 -19.87
N MET A 315 -8.46 -0.50 -19.22
CA MET A 315 -9.08 -1.82 -19.12
C MET A 315 -9.93 -2.19 -20.35
N GLU A 316 -9.98 -1.35 -21.38
CA GLU A 316 -10.77 -1.55 -22.61
C GLU A 316 -10.67 -2.98 -23.18
N TYR A 317 -9.48 -3.57 -23.20
CA TYR A 317 -9.23 -4.87 -23.82
C TYR A 317 -9.64 -6.08 -22.96
N VAL A 318 -9.97 -5.86 -21.69
CA VAL A 318 -10.35 -6.93 -20.74
C VAL A 318 -11.78 -6.77 -20.23
N LEU A 319 -12.42 -5.64 -20.53
CA LEU A 319 -13.83 -5.37 -20.25
C LEU A 319 -14.71 -5.93 -21.37
N SER A 320 -15.89 -6.44 -21.01
CA SER A 320 -16.97 -6.68 -21.98
C SER A 320 -17.83 -5.43 -22.14
N ASP A 321 -18.51 -5.29 -23.28
CA ASP A 321 -19.41 -4.15 -23.55
C ASP A 321 -20.38 -3.89 -22.39
N LYS A 322 -21.00 -4.94 -21.84
CA LYS A 322 -21.92 -4.85 -20.69
C LYS A 322 -21.25 -4.33 -19.42
N GLN A 323 -19.97 -4.65 -19.21
CA GLN A 323 -19.21 -4.17 -18.05
C GLN A 323 -18.81 -2.70 -18.22
N SER A 324 -18.45 -2.30 -19.44
CA SER A 324 -18.19 -0.90 -19.78
C SER A 324 -19.45 -0.05 -19.62
N ASP A 325 -20.57 -0.48 -20.19
CA ASP A 325 -21.87 0.19 -20.06
C ASP A 325 -22.27 0.33 -18.59
N TYR A 326 -22.11 -0.75 -17.80
CA TYR A 326 -22.43 -0.72 -16.37
C TYR A 326 -21.57 0.28 -15.60
N TYR A 327 -20.27 0.39 -15.88
CA TYR A 327 -19.38 1.35 -15.24
C TYR A 327 -19.78 2.80 -15.53
N GLU A 328 -20.18 3.09 -16.77
CA GLU A 328 -20.64 4.43 -17.18
C GLU A 328 -21.97 4.82 -16.52
N GLU A 329 -22.81 3.86 -16.16
CA GLU A 329 -24.04 4.10 -15.39
C GLU A 329 -23.79 4.40 -13.91
N LEU A 330 -22.59 4.10 -13.37
CA LEU A 330 -22.23 4.33 -11.97
C LEU A 330 -22.07 5.83 -11.69
N LYS A 331 -22.86 6.32 -10.73
CA LYS A 331 -22.94 7.76 -10.44
C LYS A 331 -21.96 8.24 -9.38
N THR A 332 -21.47 7.35 -8.53
CA THR A 332 -20.62 7.73 -7.41
C THR A 332 -19.18 7.27 -7.62
N PRO A 333 -18.18 8.08 -7.22
CA PRO A 333 -16.78 7.65 -7.26
C PRO A 333 -16.51 6.38 -6.46
N GLU A 334 -17.25 6.15 -5.38
CA GLU A 334 -17.12 4.94 -4.56
C GLU A 334 -17.57 3.69 -5.30
N ASP A 335 -18.70 3.76 -6.03
CA ASP A 335 -19.18 2.62 -6.81
C ASP A 335 -18.23 2.30 -7.96
N LYS A 336 -17.70 3.34 -8.64
CA LYS A 336 -16.67 3.19 -9.68
C LYS A 336 -15.40 2.51 -9.13
N ARG A 337 -14.89 2.95 -7.97
CA ARG A 337 -13.75 2.29 -7.29
C ARG A 337 -14.04 0.84 -6.95
N LYS A 338 -15.23 0.56 -6.39
CA LYS A 338 -15.64 -0.80 -6.05
C LYS A 338 -15.75 -1.68 -7.28
N PHE A 339 -16.24 -1.15 -8.40
CA PHE A 339 -16.30 -1.87 -9.66
C PHE A 339 -14.91 -2.32 -10.10
N ILE A 340 -13.94 -1.40 -10.17
CA ILE A 340 -12.58 -1.74 -10.62
C ILE A 340 -11.91 -2.72 -9.64
N TYR A 341 -12.04 -2.47 -8.33
CA TYR A 341 -11.55 -3.41 -7.30
C TYR A 341 -12.14 -4.82 -7.47
N ASN A 342 -13.46 -4.93 -7.58
CA ASN A 342 -14.14 -6.21 -7.70
C ASN A 342 -13.83 -6.89 -9.03
N PHE A 343 -13.65 -6.13 -10.11
CA PHE A 343 -13.29 -6.63 -11.43
C PHE A 343 -11.94 -7.36 -11.41
N TRP A 344 -10.94 -6.76 -10.76
CA TRP A 344 -9.61 -7.36 -10.62
C TRP A 344 -9.58 -8.46 -9.58
N LYS A 345 -10.22 -8.24 -8.42
CA LYS A 345 -10.35 -9.28 -7.39
C LYS A 345 -10.99 -10.55 -7.92
N ALA A 346 -12.06 -10.46 -8.70
CA ALA A 346 -12.73 -11.62 -9.28
C ALA A 346 -11.85 -12.40 -10.27
N ARG A 347 -10.84 -11.75 -10.88
CA ARG A 347 -9.83 -12.38 -11.72
C ARG A 347 -8.71 -13.00 -10.89
N ASP A 348 -8.29 -12.33 -9.82
CA ASP A 348 -7.24 -12.84 -8.93
C ASP A 348 -7.73 -14.04 -8.08
N ASP A 349 -9.01 -14.08 -7.70
CA ASP A 349 -9.60 -15.12 -6.83
C ASP A 349 -9.87 -16.48 -7.53
N LYS A 350 -9.55 -16.65 -8.82
CA LYS A 350 -9.72 -17.92 -9.56
C LYS A 350 -8.37 -18.55 -9.96
N PRO A 351 -7.81 -19.45 -9.14
CA PRO A 351 -6.52 -20.09 -9.42
C PRO A 351 -6.58 -21.08 -10.58
N GLY A 352 -5.51 -21.15 -11.38
CA GLY A 352 -5.19 -22.35 -12.17
C GLY A 352 -5.56 -22.35 -13.66
N THR A 353 -5.92 -21.21 -14.26
CA THR A 353 -6.03 -21.09 -15.73
C THR A 353 -4.99 -20.11 -16.27
N PRO A 354 -4.11 -20.52 -17.21
CA PRO A 354 -3.14 -19.62 -17.87
C PRO A 354 -3.78 -18.40 -18.56
N ALA A 355 -5.09 -18.46 -18.80
CA ALA A 355 -5.87 -17.42 -19.46
C ALA A 355 -6.38 -16.31 -18.52
N LEU A 356 -6.15 -16.40 -17.20
CA LEU A 356 -6.62 -15.39 -16.25
C LEU A 356 -5.45 -14.53 -15.78
N GLU A 357 -5.36 -13.35 -16.38
CA GLU A 357 -4.34 -12.38 -16.08
C GLU A 357 -4.61 -11.63 -14.77
N SER A 358 -3.58 -11.55 -13.92
CA SER A 358 -3.59 -10.66 -12.75
C SER A 358 -3.52 -9.19 -13.14
N LYS A 359 -4.08 -8.28 -12.32
CA LYS A 359 -3.98 -6.82 -12.53
C LYS A 359 -2.55 -6.38 -12.82
N ILE A 360 -1.59 -6.89 -12.05
CA ILE A 360 -0.17 -6.51 -12.13
C ILE A 360 0.40 -6.84 -13.51
N ALA A 361 0.13 -8.05 -14.01
CA ALA A 361 0.62 -8.46 -15.33
C ALA A 361 0.01 -7.62 -16.45
N TYR A 362 -1.27 -7.24 -16.33
CA TYR A 362 -1.97 -6.43 -17.33
C TYR A 362 -1.38 -5.03 -17.43
N PHE A 363 -1.34 -4.32 -16.30
CA PHE A 363 -0.82 -2.96 -16.29
C PHE A 363 0.68 -2.90 -16.55
N LYS A 364 1.44 -3.97 -16.25
CA LYS A 364 2.83 -4.11 -16.72
C LYS A 364 2.90 -4.08 -18.25
N ARG A 365 2.04 -4.82 -18.95
CA ARG A 365 2.00 -4.79 -20.42
C ARG A 365 1.53 -3.47 -20.98
N VAL A 366 0.54 -2.82 -20.36
CA VAL A 366 0.09 -1.47 -20.74
C VAL A 366 1.25 -0.48 -20.65
N ASN A 367 2.01 -0.50 -19.54
CA ASN A 367 3.17 0.37 -19.36
C ASN A 367 4.30 0.07 -20.35
N GLU A 368 4.59 -1.20 -20.62
CA GLU A 368 5.58 -1.59 -21.63
C GLU A 368 5.14 -1.18 -23.05
N ALA A 369 3.85 -1.30 -23.37
CA ALA A 369 3.29 -0.86 -24.64
C ALA A 369 3.43 0.66 -24.80
N ASN A 370 3.15 1.43 -23.73
CA ASN A 370 3.38 2.87 -23.71
C ASN A 370 4.84 3.24 -23.96
N GLN A 371 5.79 2.52 -23.37
CA GLN A 371 7.21 2.84 -23.57
C GLN A 371 7.72 2.51 -24.98
N ARG A 372 7.14 1.49 -25.64
CA ARG A 372 7.67 0.92 -26.89
C ARG A 372 6.96 1.43 -28.14
N PHE A 373 5.67 1.76 -28.01
CA PHE A 373 4.78 1.99 -29.14
C PHE A 373 4.05 3.33 -29.06
N GLU A 374 4.54 4.27 -28.25
CA GLU A 374 4.04 5.65 -28.23
C GLU A 374 4.14 6.28 -29.63
N GLU A 375 3.04 6.88 -30.08
CA GLU A 375 2.96 7.65 -31.31
C GLU A 375 2.65 9.11 -30.95
N SER A 376 3.03 10.08 -31.79
CA SER A 376 3.06 11.52 -31.45
C SER A 376 1.79 12.12 -30.82
N PHE A 377 0.62 11.50 -30.98
CA PHE A 377 -0.65 11.93 -30.39
C PHE A 377 -1.48 10.77 -29.83
N LYS A 378 -0.86 9.60 -29.61
CA LYS A 378 -1.55 8.37 -29.23
C LYS A 378 -0.67 7.59 -28.25
N GLU A 379 -1.18 7.38 -27.05
CA GLU A 379 -0.51 6.54 -26.05
C GLU A 379 -0.23 5.16 -26.64
N GLY A 380 0.93 4.59 -26.31
CA GLY A 380 1.39 3.37 -26.96
C GLY A 380 0.43 2.20 -26.80
N TRP A 381 -0.25 2.07 -25.65
CA TRP A 381 -1.26 1.03 -25.42
C TRP A 381 -2.44 1.08 -26.40
N LYS A 382 -2.76 2.26 -26.96
CA LYS A 382 -3.82 2.46 -27.96
C LYS A 382 -3.34 2.19 -29.39
N SER A 383 -2.03 2.19 -29.66
CA SER A 383 -1.49 1.88 -30.99
C SER A 383 -1.81 0.43 -31.39
N ASP A 384 -1.82 0.09 -32.67
CA ASP A 384 -2.15 -1.29 -33.08
C ASP A 384 -1.11 -2.29 -32.55
N ARG A 385 0.18 -1.91 -32.55
CA ARG A 385 1.25 -2.73 -31.95
C ARG A 385 1.10 -2.85 -30.43
N GLY A 386 0.76 -1.76 -29.75
CA GLY A 386 0.55 -1.78 -28.30
C GLY A 386 -0.69 -2.57 -27.88
N ARG A 387 -1.80 -2.46 -28.61
CA ARG A 387 -3.01 -3.27 -28.41
C ARG A 387 -2.69 -4.77 -28.53
N ILE A 388 -2.01 -5.17 -29.61
CA ILE A 388 -1.59 -6.57 -29.83
C ILE A 388 -0.64 -7.02 -28.71
N PHE A 389 0.29 -6.17 -28.27
CA PHE A 389 1.19 -6.48 -27.16
C PHE A 389 0.44 -6.63 -25.82
N VAL A 390 -0.57 -5.80 -25.54
CA VAL A 390 -1.38 -5.91 -24.32
C VAL A 390 -2.24 -7.19 -24.36
N LEU A 391 -2.85 -7.52 -25.49
CA LEU A 391 -3.71 -8.69 -25.66
C LEU A 391 -2.94 -10.03 -25.62
N TYR A 392 -1.84 -10.13 -26.36
CA TYR A 392 -1.16 -11.40 -26.61
C TYR A 392 0.21 -11.50 -25.94
N GLY A 393 0.69 -10.42 -25.33
CA GLY A 393 1.99 -10.39 -24.67
C GLY A 393 3.14 -10.08 -25.62
N LYS A 394 4.35 -10.38 -25.15
CA LYS A 394 5.55 -10.21 -25.95
C LYS A 394 5.59 -11.31 -27.03
N PRO A 395 5.82 -10.97 -28.31
CA PRO A 395 6.02 -11.98 -29.35
C PRO A 395 7.30 -12.77 -29.12
N ASP A 396 7.29 -14.03 -29.55
CA ASP A 396 8.43 -14.94 -29.47
C ASP A 396 9.53 -14.53 -30.46
N ASP A 397 9.13 -14.04 -31.64
CA ASP A 397 10.01 -13.52 -32.68
C ASP A 397 9.43 -12.27 -33.35
N ILE A 398 10.31 -11.35 -33.75
CA ILE A 398 9.95 -10.14 -34.49
C ILE A 398 10.86 -10.02 -35.71
N GLU A 399 10.29 -10.18 -36.90
CA GLU A 399 10.97 -9.84 -38.15
C GLU A 399 10.72 -8.37 -38.48
N ARG A 400 11.81 -7.61 -38.71
CA ARG A 400 11.73 -6.19 -39.02
C ARG A 400 12.28 -5.91 -40.41
N TYR A 401 11.48 -5.23 -41.21
CA TYR A 401 11.82 -4.83 -42.56
C TYR A 401 11.80 -3.31 -42.62
N PRO A 402 12.97 -2.64 -42.61
CA PRO A 402 13.03 -1.19 -42.66
C PRO A 402 12.56 -0.67 -44.02
N PHE A 403 12.26 0.63 -44.07
CA PHE A 403 11.92 1.31 -45.33
C PHE A 403 13.02 1.13 -46.39
N GLU A 404 12.62 0.69 -47.59
CA GLU A 404 13.47 0.70 -48.78
C GLU A 404 12.80 1.52 -49.89
N THR A 405 13.56 1.93 -50.91
CA THR A 405 13.11 2.85 -51.98
C THR A 405 11.81 2.42 -52.68
N SER A 406 11.47 1.13 -52.66
CA SER A 406 10.27 0.57 -53.30
C SER A 406 9.29 -0.13 -52.34
N THR A 407 9.56 -0.13 -51.03
CA THR A 407 8.77 -0.89 -50.04
C THR A 407 8.67 -0.16 -48.72
N LYS A 408 7.44 0.01 -48.23
CA LYS A 408 7.16 0.56 -46.89
C LYS A 408 7.77 -0.32 -45.80
N SER A 409 8.11 0.28 -44.65
CA SER A 409 8.54 -0.46 -43.47
C SER A 409 7.42 -1.36 -42.95
N TYR A 410 7.75 -2.56 -42.50
CA TYR A 410 6.79 -3.47 -41.87
C TYR A 410 7.44 -4.39 -40.84
N GLU A 411 6.62 -4.92 -39.93
CA GLU A 411 7.02 -5.87 -38.91
C GLU A 411 6.10 -7.10 -38.94
N ILE A 412 6.68 -8.28 -38.75
CA ILE A 412 5.94 -9.53 -38.57
C ILE A 412 6.24 -10.04 -37.17
N TRP A 413 5.23 -10.12 -36.33
CA TRP A 413 5.33 -10.59 -34.96
C TRP A 413 4.78 -12.01 -34.87
N LYS A 414 5.57 -12.95 -34.38
CA LYS A 414 5.20 -14.37 -34.28
C LYS A 414 5.01 -14.81 -32.84
N TYR A 415 4.05 -15.69 -32.64
CA TYR A 415 3.73 -16.29 -31.35
C TYR A 415 3.60 -17.79 -31.53
N ASP A 416 4.27 -18.56 -30.68
CA ASP A 416 4.27 -20.03 -30.74
C ASP A 416 3.17 -20.62 -29.84
N ALA A 417 2.89 -19.97 -28.71
CA ALA A 417 1.99 -20.49 -27.67
C ALA A 417 0.55 -19.95 -27.73
N VAL A 418 0.34 -18.80 -28.39
CA VAL A 418 -0.98 -18.13 -28.44
C VAL A 418 -1.85 -18.80 -29.51
N GLU A 419 -3.05 -19.27 -29.13
CA GLU A 419 -3.99 -20.00 -30.01
C GLU A 419 -3.39 -21.19 -30.79
N GLY A 420 -2.28 -21.77 -30.31
CA GLY A 420 -1.58 -22.87 -31.00
C GLY A 420 -0.63 -22.41 -32.11
N GLY A 421 -0.30 -21.12 -32.14
CA GLY A 421 0.65 -20.51 -33.07
C GLY A 421 -0.02 -19.48 -33.97
N GLY A 422 0.64 -18.35 -34.21
CA GLY A 422 0.11 -17.31 -35.09
C GLY A 422 1.06 -16.13 -35.32
N GLU A 423 0.65 -15.23 -36.21
CA GLU A 423 1.39 -14.00 -36.52
C GLU A 423 0.48 -12.78 -36.65
N CYS A 424 1.06 -11.60 -36.40
CA CYS A 424 0.46 -10.30 -36.65
C CYS A 424 1.41 -9.46 -37.53
N ASP A 425 0.88 -8.91 -38.61
CA ASP A 425 1.63 -8.14 -39.60
C ASP A 425 1.27 -6.66 -39.49
N PHE A 426 2.30 -5.83 -39.35
CA PHE A 426 2.14 -4.39 -39.20
C PHE A 426 2.86 -3.62 -40.29
N VAL A 427 2.21 -2.62 -40.88
CA VAL A 427 2.81 -1.77 -41.92
C VAL A 427 2.80 -0.31 -41.51
N GLU A 428 3.93 0.35 -41.70
CA GLU A 428 4.04 1.80 -41.64
C GLU A 428 3.46 2.41 -42.92
N LEU A 429 2.15 2.68 -42.92
CA LEU A 429 1.43 3.15 -44.12
C LEU A 429 1.95 4.49 -44.64
N GLN A 430 2.47 5.33 -43.73
CA GLN A 430 3.09 6.62 -44.03
C GLN A 430 4.57 6.57 -43.62
N PRO A 431 5.51 6.66 -44.57
CA PRO A 431 6.94 6.51 -44.27
C PRO A 431 7.43 7.51 -43.21
N MET A 432 8.35 7.04 -42.37
CA MET A 432 9.07 7.84 -41.37
C MET A 432 8.18 8.49 -40.29
N THR A 433 6.97 7.99 -40.09
CA THR A 433 6.06 8.44 -39.02
C THR A 433 6.23 7.63 -37.74
N GLY A 434 6.75 6.40 -37.84
CA GLY A 434 6.81 5.45 -36.74
C GLY A 434 5.45 4.85 -36.36
N VAL A 435 4.39 5.16 -37.12
CA VAL A 435 3.00 4.70 -36.89
C VAL A 435 2.75 3.44 -37.71
N TYR A 436 2.51 2.33 -37.02
CA TYR A 436 2.35 1.01 -37.64
C TYR A 436 0.92 0.50 -37.43
N TRP A 437 0.27 0.17 -38.54
CA TRP A 437 -1.10 -0.32 -38.55
C TRP A 437 -1.10 -1.84 -38.67
N LEU A 438 -1.95 -2.52 -37.90
CA LEU A 438 -2.21 -3.94 -38.10
C LEU A 438 -2.90 -4.09 -39.45
N VAL A 439 -2.24 -4.81 -40.38
CA VAL A 439 -2.79 -5.04 -41.72
C VAL A 439 -3.26 -6.47 -41.91
N ASN A 440 -2.76 -7.42 -41.11
CA ASN A 440 -3.18 -8.82 -41.10
C ASN A 440 -2.83 -9.48 -39.76
N SER A 441 -3.62 -10.47 -39.36
CA SER A 441 -3.39 -11.34 -38.22
C SER A 441 -3.98 -12.72 -38.50
N THR A 442 -3.35 -13.76 -37.98
CA THR A 442 -3.90 -15.13 -38.04
C THR A 442 -4.80 -15.46 -36.85
N PHE A 443 -4.83 -14.62 -35.81
CA PHE A 443 -5.64 -14.85 -34.61
C PHE A 443 -7.13 -14.66 -34.88
N ARG A 444 -7.94 -15.41 -34.14
CA ARG A 444 -9.39 -15.37 -34.30
C ARG A 444 -9.95 -14.04 -33.79
N GLY A 445 -10.77 -13.38 -34.62
CA GLY A 445 -11.41 -12.11 -34.27
C GLY A 445 -10.57 -10.88 -34.58
N GLU A 446 -9.34 -11.06 -35.05
CA GLU A 446 -8.48 -9.99 -35.56
C GLU A 446 -8.70 -9.73 -37.06
N LEU A 447 -8.11 -8.64 -37.56
CA LEU A 447 -8.13 -8.28 -38.98
C LEU A 447 -7.42 -9.36 -39.81
N GLN A 448 -8.14 -10.04 -40.70
CA GLN A 448 -7.58 -11.02 -41.64
C GLN A 448 -7.52 -10.44 -43.05
N ASN A 449 -6.33 -10.37 -43.62
CA ASN A 449 -6.11 -9.87 -44.97
C ASN A 449 -4.92 -10.59 -45.62
N GLN A 450 -5.19 -11.65 -46.38
CA GLN A 450 -4.15 -12.45 -47.03
C GLN A 450 -3.35 -11.67 -48.10
N ASN A 451 -3.89 -10.56 -48.61
CA ASN A 451 -3.27 -9.75 -49.65
C ASN A 451 -2.59 -8.49 -49.10
N TRP A 452 -2.33 -8.42 -47.78
CA TRP A 452 -1.78 -7.22 -47.16
C TRP A 452 -0.44 -6.77 -47.78
N ARG A 453 0.35 -7.70 -48.32
CA ARG A 453 1.62 -7.42 -49.01
C ARG A 453 1.46 -6.52 -50.25
N GLU A 454 0.28 -6.46 -50.86
CA GLU A 454 -0.01 -5.51 -51.95
C GLU A 454 0.07 -4.04 -51.48
N GLN A 455 -0.05 -3.79 -50.17
CA GLN A 455 0.02 -2.45 -49.58
C GLN A 455 1.44 -1.93 -49.35
N LEU A 456 2.46 -2.80 -49.51
CA LEU A 456 3.86 -2.47 -49.27
C LEU A 456 4.45 -1.58 -50.36
N ASN A 457 3.94 -1.67 -51.58
CA ASN A 457 4.42 -0.85 -52.68
C ASN A 457 3.84 0.58 -52.55
N PRO A 458 4.67 1.64 -52.53
CA PRO A 458 4.18 3.01 -52.62
C PRO A 458 3.47 3.19 -53.96
N LYS A 459 2.24 3.73 -53.94
CA LYS A 459 1.53 4.16 -55.15
C LYS A 459 2.07 5.47 -55.69
#